data_AF-A0A957NQ55-F1
#
_entry.id   AF-A0A957NQ55-F1
#
_cell.length_a   1.000
_cell.length_b   1.000
_cell.length_c   1.000
_cell.angle_alpha   90.00
_cell.angle_beta   90.00
_cell.angle_gamma   90.00
#
_symmetry.space_group_name_H-M   'P 1'
#
loop_
_entity.id
_entity.type
_entity.pdbx_description
1 polymer ?
#
loop_
_entity_poly.entity_id
_entity_poly.type
_entity_poly.pdbx_seq_one_letter_code
_entity_poly.pdbx_strand_id
1 'polypeptide(L)'
;SWSANVADRGAVFTHLDLARRSGISYIPGLNRYLWWQQLNYGGEDTRYEGGFGIYDAPEPWGPWTTVYFTQKWDVGPGETGSFPPKWASEDGKTLYLVFSGDDAFSVRKATLTLADEGPVE
;
A
#
# COMPACT_ATOMS: atom_id res chain seq x y z
N SER A 1 -14.68 -16.53 -8.88
CA SER A 1 -14.12 -17.21 -10.06
C SER A 1 -13.98 -16.20 -11.18
N TRP A 2 -13.11 -16.46 -12.15
CA TRP A 2 -13.06 -15.62 -13.36
C TRP A 2 -14.31 -15.85 -14.20
N SER A 3 -14.91 -14.77 -14.67
CA SER A 3 -16.07 -14.78 -15.55
C SER A 3 -15.84 -13.79 -16.69
N ALA A 4 -16.32 -14.15 -17.88
CA ALA A 4 -16.39 -13.22 -19.00
C ALA A 4 -17.55 -12.21 -18.86
N ASN A 5 -18.52 -12.50 -17.98
CA ASN A 5 -19.66 -11.62 -17.74
C ASN A 5 -19.30 -10.53 -16.72
N VAL A 6 -19.31 -9.27 -17.17
CA VAL A 6 -18.97 -8.10 -16.34
C VAL A 6 -19.92 -7.90 -15.15
N ALA A 7 -21.13 -8.46 -15.20
CA ALA A 7 -22.09 -8.40 -14.09
C ALA A 7 -21.64 -9.24 -12.88
N ASP A 8 -20.76 -10.23 -13.10
CA ASP A 8 -20.25 -11.11 -12.04
C ASP A 8 -19.05 -10.49 -11.30
N ARG A 9 -18.68 -9.24 -11.62
CA ARG A 9 -17.57 -8.54 -10.96
C ARG A 9 -17.86 -8.37 -9.46
N GLY A 10 -16.86 -8.68 -8.65
CA GLY A 10 -16.90 -8.48 -7.20
C GLY A 10 -15.83 -7.50 -6.74
N ALA A 11 -16.03 -6.94 -5.55
CA ALA A 11 -14.97 -6.18 -4.89
C ALA A 11 -13.87 -7.13 -4.41
N VAL A 12 -12.61 -6.83 -4.75
CA VAL A 12 -11.44 -7.52 -4.18
C VAL A 12 -11.05 -6.95 -2.82
N PHE A 13 -11.57 -5.76 -2.50
CA PHE A 13 -11.33 -5.01 -1.27
C PHE A 13 -12.47 -4.02 -1.06
N THR A 14 -12.88 -3.84 0.18
CA THR A 14 -13.93 -2.90 0.56
C THR A 14 -13.48 -2.08 1.74
N HIS A 15 -13.36 -0.77 1.53
CA HIS A 15 -13.23 0.20 2.61
C HIS A 15 -14.12 1.39 2.24
N LEU A 16 -15.24 1.54 2.95
CA LEU A 16 -16.26 2.52 2.60
C LEU A 16 -15.64 3.93 2.49
N ASP A 17 -15.91 4.59 1.36
CA ASP A 17 -15.43 5.94 0.98
C ASP A 17 -13.91 6.14 0.85
N LEU A 18 -13.13 5.08 1.06
CA LEU A 18 -11.68 5.14 1.28
C LEU A 18 -10.90 4.19 0.38
N ALA A 19 -11.52 3.59 -0.64
CA ALA A 19 -10.85 2.82 -1.70
C ALA A 19 -10.56 3.70 -2.93
N ARG A 20 -9.79 4.78 -2.73
CA ARG A 20 -9.49 5.80 -3.76
C ARG A 20 -8.15 5.54 -4.46
N ARG A 21 -7.31 6.58 -4.54
CA ARG A 21 -6.00 6.54 -5.20
C ARG A 21 -5.14 5.46 -4.56
N SER A 22 -4.41 4.75 -5.40
CA SER A 22 -3.69 3.57 -4.96
C SER A 22 -2.61 3.15 -5.94
N GLY A 23 -1.64 2.38 -5.46
CA GLY A 23 -0.54 1.85 -6.25
C GLY A 23 -0.15 0.45 -5.77
N ILE A 24 -0.10 -0.51 -6.70
CA ILE A 24 0.24 -1.91 -6.42
C ILE A 24 1.60 -2.23 -7.02
N SER A 25 2.43 -2.94 -6.27
CA SER A 25 3.75 -3.39 -6.70
C SER A 25 3.94 -4.86 -6.31
N TYR A 26 4.44 -5.67 -7.24
CA TYR A 26 4.85 -7.03 -6.93
C TYR A 26 6.29 -7.03 -6.40
N ILE A 27 6.53 -7.66 -5.25
CA ILE A 27 7.83 -7.75 -4.58
C ILE A 27 8.34 -9.21 -4.73
N PRO A 28 9.28 -9.47 -5.67
CA PRO A 28 9.70 -10.84 -5.99
C PRO A 28 10.33 -11.58 -4.81
N GLY A 29 11.12 -10.89 -3.98
CA GLY A 29 11.79 -11.49 -2.82
C GLY A 29 10.84 -12.06 -1.77
N LEU A 30 9.60 -11.55 -1.72
CA LEU A 30 8.54 -12.06 -0.85
C LEU A 30 7.51 -12.91 -1.57
N ASN A 31 7.50 -12.89 -2.92
CA ASN A 31 6.39 -13.43 -3.72
C ASN A 31 5.02 -12.88 -3.27
N ARG A 32 4.96 -11.56 -3.05
CA ARG A 32 3.75 -10.84 -2.60
C ARG A 32 3.53 -9.57 -3.41
N TYR A 33 2.26 -9.20 -3.55
CA TYR A 33 1.85 -7.87 -3.95
C TYR A 33 1.76 -6.98 -2.73
N LEU A 34 2.31 -5.77 -2.79
CA LEU A 34 2.07 -4.70 -1.83
C LEU A 34 1.23 -3.61 -2.47
N TRP A 35 0.22 -3.16 -1.76
CA TRP A 35 -0.75 -2.18 -2.20
C TRP A 35 -0.76 -0.99 -1.25
N TRP A 36 -0.28 0.16 -1.73
CA TRP A 36 -0.47 1.44 -1.06
C TRP A 36 -1.84 2.02 -1.41
N GLN A 37 -2.58 2.48 -0.40
CA GLN A 37 -3.88 3.10 -0.58
C GLN A 37 -3.95 4.42 0.24
N GLN A 38 -4.32 5.51 -0.44
CA GLN A 38 -4.52 6.83 0.15
C GLN A 38 -5.80 6.91 1.02
N LEU A 39 -5.65 7.29 2.29
CA LEU A 39 -6.78 7.50 3.20
C LEU A 39 -7.06 9.01 3.38
N ASN A 40 -8.32 9.40 3.21
CA ASN A 40 -8.81 10.76 3.38
C ASN A 40 -9.98 10.72 4.38
N TYR A 41 -9.66 10.88 5.66
CA TYR A 41 -10.60 10.79 6.78
C TYR A 41 -11.21 12.16 7.12
N GLY A 42 -11.92 12.76 6.17
CA GLY A 42 -12.67 14.00 6.43
C GLY A 42 -12.38 15.14 5.47
N GLY A 43 -11.92 14.83 4.25
CA GLY A 43 -11.73 15.81 3.20
C GLY A 43 -10.36 16.50 3.26
N GLU A 44 -9.40 15.93 3.98
CA GLU A 44 -8.09 16.57 4.16
C GLU A 44 -7.35 16.73 2.83
N ASP A 45 -6.49 17.74 2.76
CA ASP A 45 -5.54 17.83 1.68
C ASP A 45 -4.41 16.83 1.91
N THR A 46 -4.57 15.65 1.31
CA THR A 46 -3.62 14.53 1.42
C THR A 46 -2.20 14.85 0.99
N ARG A 47 -1.96 15.99 0.31
CA ARG A 47 -0.60 16.48 0.05
C ARG A 47 0.12 16.85 1.34
N TYR A 48 -0.58 17.37 2.34
CA TYR A 48 0.02 17.94 3.55
C TYR A 48 -0.32 17.18 4.84
N GLU A 49 -1.45 16.46 4.89
CA GLU A 49 -1.87 15.70 6.07
C GLU A 49 -2.66 14.43 5.71
N GLY A 50 -3.08 13.65 6.71
CA GLY A 50 -3.83 12.42 6.50
C GLY A 50 -2.98 11.16 6.59
N GLY A 51 -3.47 10.06 6.03
CA GLY A 51 -2.89 8.73 6.25
C GLY A 51 -3.01 7.79 5.07
N PHE A 52 -2.53 6.56 5.25
CA PHE A 52 -2.56 5.55 4.21
C PHE A 52 -2.58 4.14 4.80
N GLY A 53 -3.04 3.20 4.00
CA GLY A 53 -2.91 1.76 4.26
C GLY A 53 -1.89 1.13 3.33
N ILE A 54 -1.12 0.18 3.86
CA ILE A 54 -0.37 -0.80 3.09
C ILE A 54 -1.00 -2.17 3.31
N TYR A 55 -1.33 -2.84 2.22
CA TYR A 55 -1.88 -4.18 2.23
C TYR A 55 -1.00 -5.13 1.44
N ASP A 56 -0.99 -6.41 1.80
CA ASP A 56 -0.29 -7.45 1.07
C ASP A 56 -1.24 -8.57 0.60
N ALA A 57 -0.88 -9.23 -0.50
CA ALA A 57 -1.62 -10.38 -1.02
C ALA A 57 -0.71 -11.33 -1.82
N PRO A 58 -1.09 -12.62 -1.93
CA PRO A 58 -0.41 -13.56 -2.83
C PRO A 58 -0.71 -13.27 -4.30
N GLU A 59 -1.88 -12.72 -4.60
CA GLU A 59 -2.38 -12.47 -5.94
C GLU A 59 -2.82 -11.01 -6.07
N PRO A 60 -2.84 -10.43 -7.28
CA PRO A 60 -3.19 -9.02 -7.47
C PRO A 60 -4.69 -8.71 -7.22
N TRP A 61 -5.50 -9.73 -6.92
CA TRP A 61 -6.90 -9.62 -6.51
C TRP A 61 -7.13 -10.10 -5.06
N GLY A 62 -6.08 -10.29 -4.27
CA GLY A 62 -6.19 -10.71 -2.87
C GLY A 62 -6.11 -12.23 -2.63
N PRO A 63 -6.47 -12.70 -1.43
CA PRO A 63 -7.01 -11.93 -0.31
C PRO A 63 -5.98 -10.93 0.23
N TRP A 64 -6.43 -9.71 0.51
CA TRP A 64 -5.58 -8.64 1.04
C TRP A 64 -5.54 -8.69 2.58
N THR A 65 -4.34 -8.60 3.14
CA THR A 65 -4.07 -8.46 4.57
C THR A 65 -3.40 -7.12 4.87
N THR A 66 -3.60 -6.58 6.07
CA THR A 66 -3.02 -5.28 6.45
C THR A 66 -1.58 -5.45 6.93
N VAL A 67 -0.65 -4.71 6.31
CA VAL A 67 0.76 -4.62 6.72
C VAL A 67 0.97 -3.40 7.61
N TYR A 68 0.44 -2.26 7.20
CA TYR A 68 0.55 -1.00 7.92
C TYR A 68 -0.71 -0.18 7.71
N PHE A 69 -1.14 0.55 8.73
CA PHE A 69 -2.30 1.42 8.63
C PHE A 69 -2.13 2.60 9.57
N THR A 70 -2.30 3.80 9.03
CA THR A 70 -2.38 5.00 9.84
C THR A 70 -3.41 5.96 9.26
N GLN A 71 -4.18 6.61 10.14
CA GLN A 71 -5.09 7.69 9.75
C GLN A 71 -4.38 9.03 9.68
N LYS A 72 -3.27 9.18 10.42
CA LYS A 72 -2.47 10.39 10.46
C LYS A 72 -1.00 10.02 10.47
N TRP A 73 -0.31 10.46 9.43
CA TRP A 73 1.14 10.36 9.34
C TRP A 73 1.79 11.69 9.68
N ASP A 74 3.11 11.68 9.85
CA ASP A 74 3.88 12.89 10.20
C ASP A 74 4.04 13.84 9.00
N VAL A 75 3.79 13.37 7.78
CA VAL A 75 3.64 14.16 6.55
C VAL A 75 2.42 13.67 5.77
N GLY A 76 1.85 14.50 4.91
CA GLY A 76 0.80 14.06 3.98
C GLY A 76 1.24 12.87 3.11
N PRO A 77 0.38 11.85 2.92
CA PRO A 77 0.70 10.66 2.11
C PRO A 77 0.76 10.95 0.61
N GLY A 78 0.37 12.14 0.17
CA GLY A 78 0.30 12.53 -1.23
C GLY A 78 -0.86 11.91 -1.98
N GLU A 79 -0.80 12.01 -3.30
CA GLU A 79 -1.82 11.52 -4.24
C GLU A 79 -1.41 10.21 -4.91
N THR A 80 -0.11 9.95 -4.96
CA THR A 80 0.47 8.72 -5.51
C THR A 80 1.40 8.09 -4.48
N GLY A 81 1.48 6.76 -4.49
CA GLY A 81 2.35 5.99 -3.60
C GLY A 81 2.58 4.59 -4.16
N SER A 82 3.82 4.10 -4.10
CA SER A 82 4.18 2.75 -4.53
C SER A 82 5.51 2.29 -3.94
N PHE A 83 5.80 0.99 -4.05
CA PHE A 83 7.11 0.41 -3.72
C PHE A 83 7.80 -0.04 -5.00
N PRO A 84 8.66 0.79 -5.63
CA PRO A 84 9.35 0.40 -6.86
C PRO A 84 10.14 -0.91 -6.66
N PRO A 85 9.80 -2.01 -7.35
CA PRO A 85 10.41 -3.31 -7.08
C PRO A 85 11.92 -3.33 -7.30
N LYS A 86 12.43 -2.47 -8.18
CA LYS A 86 13.87 -2.32 -8.44
C LYS A 86 14.66 -1.73 -7.26
N TRP A 87 13.99 -1.12 -6.29
CA TRP A 87 14.62 -0.51 -5.11
C TRP A 87 14.49 -1.41 -3.88
N ALA A 88 13.77 -2.53 -3.99
CA ALA A 88 13.70 -3.54 -2.94
C ALA A 88 15.06 -4.24 -2.78
N SER A 89 15.38 -4.65 -1.55
CA SER A 89 16.41 -5.66 -1.33
C SER A 89 16.03 -6.98 -2.00
N GLU A 90 17.02 -7.83 -2.23
CA GLU A 90 16.81 -9.14 -2.88
C GLU A 90 15.82 -10.03 -2.12
N ASP A 91 15.86 -10.00 -0.78
CA ASP A 91 14.92 -10.69 0.10
C ASP A 91 13.55 -9.98 0.24
N GLY A 92 13.39 -8.80 -0.36
CA GLY A 92 12.17 -8.00 -0.33
C GLY A 92 11.82 -7.38 1.03
N LYS A 93 12.68 -7.49 2.05
CA LYS A 93 12.39 -6.97 3.40
C LYS A 93 12.73 -5.51 3.58
N THR A 94 13.70 -4.99 2.83
CA THR A 94 13.98 -3.54 2.77
C THR A 94 13.35 -2.97 1.51
N LEU A 95 12.47 -2.00 1.69
CA LEU A 95 11.72 -1.34 0.64
C LEU A 95 11.84 0.18 0.75
N TYR A 96 11.38 0.87 -0.28
CA TYR A 96 11.28 2.33 -0.27
C TYR A 96 9.90 2.74 -0.78
N LEU A 97 9.11 3.36 0.09
CA LEU A 97 7.86 4.00 -0.31
C LEU A 97 8.22 5.29 -1.04
N VAL A 98 7.87 5.34 -2.34
CA VAL A 98 7.93 6.56 -3.15
C VAL A 98 6.52 7.12 -3.24
N PHE A 99 6.35 8.38 -2.86
CA PHE A 99 5.03 9.02 -2.75
C PHE A 99 5.11 10.53 -3.02
N SER A 100 3.96 11.15 -3.30
CA SER A 100 3.89 12.57 -3.64
C SER A 100 3.47 13.48 -2.47
N GLY A 101 4.00 13.20 -1.27
CA GLY A 101 3.77 14.04 -0.09
C GLY A 101 4.47 15.39 -0.21
N ASP A 102 3.85 16.41 0.37
CA ASP A 102 4.26 17.82 0.34
C ASP A 102 4.47 18.39 -1.08
N ASP A 103 3.72 17.88 -2.05
CA ASP A 103 3.85 18.22 -3.48
C ASP A 103 5.27 18.01 -4.04
N ALA A 104 5.96 17.00 -3.48
CA ALA A 104 7.35 16.69 -3.79
C ALA A 104 7.55 15.22 -4.18
N PHE A 105 8.72 14.91 -4.76
CA PHE A 105 9.19 13.54 -4.87
C PHE A 105 9.71 13.08 -3.51
N SER A 106 8.87 12.39 -2.74
CA SER A 106 9.19 11.96 -1.38
C SER A 106 9.51 10.47 -1.32
N VAL A 107 10.47 10.11 -0.46
CA VAL A 107 10.92 8.72 -0.29
C VAL A 107 11.05 8.40 1.19
N ARG A 108 10.52 7.26 1.64
CA ARG A 108 10.81 6.68 2.96
C ARG A 108 11.26 5.24 2.85
N LYS A 109 12.32 4.90 3.59
CA LYS A 109 12.73 3.51 3.78
C LYS A 109 11.71 2.79 4.66
N ALA A 110 11.36 1.57 4.28
CA ALA A 110 10.56 0.65 5.08
C ALA A 110 11.34 -0.65 5.28
N THR A 111 11.21 -1.23 6.48
CA THR A 111 11.71 -2.57 6.80
C THR A 111 10.52 -3.41 7.20
N LEU A 112 10.34 -4.56 6.56
CA LEU A 112 9.27 -5.50 6.84
C LEU A 112 9.77 -6.58 7.80
N THR A 113 8.90 -6.90 8.76
CA THR A 113 9.05 -8.04 9.66
C THR A 113 8.03 -9.09 9.24
N LEU A 114 8.47 -10.31 8.98
CA LEU A 114 7.56 -11.39 8.60
C LEU A 114 6.90 -11.97 9.85
N ALA A 115 5.65 -12.44 9.73
CA ALA A 115 4.87 -12.95 10.85
C ALA A 115 5.60 -14.07 11.63
N ASP A 116 6.35 -14.91 10.91
CA ASP A 116 7.08 -16.04 11.48
C ASP A 116 8.35 -15.62 12.24
N GLU A 117 8.77 -14.36 12.12
CA GLU A 117 9.99 -13.81 12.76
C GLU A 117 9.69 -13.13 14.11
N GLY A 118 8.41 -12.96 14.46
CA GLY A 118 7.97 -12.23 15.66
C GLY A 118 8.16 -10.71 15.53
N PRO A 119 7.53 -9.89 16.39
CA PRO A 119 7.70 -8.44 16.35
C PRO A 119 9.15 -8.04 16.67
N VAL A 120 9.65 -7.00 15.99
CA VAL A 120 10.91 -6.34 16.34
C VAL A 120 10.64 -5.42 17.53
N GLU A 121 11.33 -5.64 18.66
CA GLU A 121 11.29 -4.75 19.85
C GLU A 121 11.80 -3.34 19.56
#